data_AF-A0A6N9TQ47-F1
#
_entry.id   AF-A0A6N9TQ47-F1
#
_cell.length_a   1.000
_cell.length_b   1.000
_cell.length_c   1.000
_cell.angle_alpha   90.00
_cell.angle_beta   90.00
_cell.angle_gamma   90.00
#
_symmetry.space_group_name_H-M   'P 1'
#
loop_
_entity.id
_entity.type
_entity.pdbx_description
1 polymer ?
#
loop_
_entity_poly.entity_id
_entity_poly.type
_entity_poly.pdbx_seq_one_letter_code
_entity_poly.pdbx_strand_id
1 'polypeptide(L)' 'MLDRPVVADLAEKLGFPEAARWIETHPRDYAEGVFRGFEAEEGGGR' A
#
# COMPACT_ATOMS: atom_id res chain seq x y z
N MET A 1 9.05 -5.27 9.72
CA MET A 1 7.98 -4.76 8.82
C MET A 1 6.69 -5.42 9.27
N LEU A 2 5.55 -4.71 9.26
CA LEU A 2 4.25 -5.40 9.30
C LEU A 2 4.28 -6.49 8.24
N ASP A 3 3.77 -7.67 8.57
CA ASP A 3 3.77 -8.83 7.67
C ASP A 3 3.03 -8.45 6.38
N ARG A 4 3.79 -8.11 5.32
CA ARG A 4 3.27 -7.53 4.08
C ARG A 4 2.16 -8.39 3.45
N PRO A 5 2.31 -9.73 3.38
CA PRO A 5 1.22 -10.64 3.05
C PRO A 5 -0.07 -10.40 3.85
N VAL A 6 0.03 -10.22 5.17
CA VAL A 6 -1.16 -9.97 6.03
C VAL A 6 -1.79 -8.62 5.71
N VAL A 7 -0.97 -7.59 5.43
CA VAL A 7 -1.52 -6.28 5.05
C VAL A 7 -2.25 -6.34 3.71
N ALA A 8 -1.70 -7.06 2.72
CA ALA A 8 -2.37 -7.26 1.43
C ALA A 8 -3.71 -7.99 1.60
N ASP A 9 -3.74 -9.08 2.38
CA ASP A 9 -4.97 -9.83 2.69
C ASP A 9 -6.02 -8.96 3.42
N LEU A 10 -5.58 -8.12 4.36
CA LEU A 10 -6.48 -7.16 5.02
C LEU A 10 -7.00 -6.10 4.04
N ALA A 11 -6.16 -5.58 3.15
CA ALA A 11 -6.58 -4.62 2.14
C ALA A 11 -7.65 -5.20 1.21
N GLU A 12 -7.52 -6.47 0.79
CA GLU A 12 -8.59 -7.15 0.04
C GLU A 12 -9.88 -7.29 0.86
N LYS A 13 -9.77 -7.78 2.10
CA LYS A 13 -10.94 -7.99 2.98
C LYS A 13 -11.70 -6.70 3.31
N LEU A 14 -11.00 -5.56 3.29
CA LEU A 14 -11.58 -4.24 3.53
C LEU A 14 -12.12 -3.57 2.25
N GLY A 15 -12.04 -4.23 1.10
CA GLY A 15 -12.56 -3.72 -0.16
C GLY A 15 -11.62 -2.78 -0.91
N PHE A 16 -10.31 -2.91 -0.69
CA PHE A 16 -9.25 -2.18 -1.42
C PHE A 16 -8.39 -3.13 -2.26
N PRO A 17 -8.95 -3.81 -3.27
CA PRO A 17 -8.22 -4.82 -4.05
C PRO A 17 -7.06 -4.22 -4.86
N GLU A 18 -7.17 -2.97 -5.31
CA GLU A 18 -6.09 -2.26 -6.01
C GLU A 18 -4.91 -2.02 -5.07
N ALA A 19 -5.19 -1.65 -3.81
CA ALA A 19 -4.16 -1.44 -2.80
C ALA A 19 -3.47 -2.75 -2.41
N ALA A 20 -4.24 -3.84 -2.23
CA ALA A 20 -3.69 -5.16 -1.98
C ALA A 20 -2.71 -5.59 -3.08
N ARG A 21 -3.14 -5.49 -4.34
CA ARG A 21 -2.30 -5.80 -5.50
C ARG A 21 -1.06 -4.90 -5.55
N TRP A 22 -1.21 -3.61 -5.27
CA TRP A 22 -0.09 -2.67 -5.24
C TRP A 22 0.96 -3.08 -4.19
N ILE A 23 0.52 -3.39 -2.96
CA ILE A 23 1.39 -3.85 -1.86
C ILE A 23 2.18 -5.10 -2.25
N GLU A 24 1.55 -6.06 -2.94
CA GLU A 24 2.19 -7.29 -3.39
C GLU A 24 3.25 -7.05 -4.47
N THR A 25 2.92 -6.19 -5.44
CA THR A 25 3.75 -5.90 -6.62
C THR A 25 4.84 -4.85 -6.39
N HIS A 26 4.74 -4.05 -5.33
CA HIS A 26 5.68 -2.97 -4.99
C HIS A 26 6.27 -3.14 -3.56
N PRO A 27 6.94 -4.27 -3.25
CA PRO A 27 7.48 -4.55 -1.91
C PRO A 27 8.35 -3.43 -1.34
N ARG A 28 9.22 -2.88 -2.20
CA ARG A 28 10.22 -1.90 -1.81
C ARG A 28 9.57 -0.55 -1.53
N ASP A 29 8.65 -0.12 -2.38
CA ASP A 29 7.99 1.18 -2.27
C ASP A 29 6.99 1.17 -1.10
N TYR A 30 6.31 0.05 -0.88
CA TYR A 30 5.52 -0.15 0.33
C TYR A 30 6.39 -0.07 1.60
N ALA A 31 7.56 -0.73 1.62
CA ALA A 31 8.47 -0.66 2.75
C ALA A 31 8.99 0.76 2.98
N GLU A 32 9.44 1.46 1.92
CA GLU A 32 9.85 2.85 2.04
C GLU A 32 8.70 3.73 2.54
N GLY A 33 7.48 3.57 2.02
CA GLY A 33 6.31 4.31 2.46
C GLY A 33 5.97 4.11 3.94
N VAL A 34 6.07 2.87 4.43
CA VAL A 34 5.86 2.56 5.86
C VAL A 34 6.93 3.20 6.75
N PHE A 35 8.19 3.28 6.29
CA PHE A 35 9.29 3.81 7.11
C PHE A 35 9.52 5.32 6.95
N ARG A 36 9.20 5.90 5.80
CA ARG A 36 9.54 7.27 5.41
C ARG A 36 8.31 8.13 5.08
N GLY A 37 7.13 7.54 5.02
CA GLY A 37 5.90 8.17 4.57
C GLY A 37 5.64 7.91 3.08
N PHE A 38 4.37 7.91 2.70
CA PHE A 38 3.93 7.78 1.31
C PHE A 38 3.82 9.17 0.68
N GLU A 39 4.40 9.36 -0.50
CA GLU A 39 4.18 10.58 -1.28
C GLU A 39 2.72 10.59 -1.76
N ALA A 40 2.05 11.73 -1.59
CA ALA A 40 0.75 11.93 -2.20
C ALA A 40 0.96 12.24 -3.70
N GLU A 41 0.29 11.52 -4.59
CA GLU A 41 0.25 11.95 -5.99
C GLU A 41 -0.44 13.32 -6.05
N GLU A 42 0.25 14.34 -6.56
CA GLU A 42 -0.32 15.66 -6.84
C GLU A 42 -1.39 15.52 -7.94
N GLY A 43 -2.63 15.19 -7.54
CA GLY A 43 -3.73 15.01 -8.48
C GLY A 43 -5.13 14.95 -7.85
N GLY A 44 -5.25 15.25 -6.55
CA GLY A 44 -6.50 15.14 -5.80
C GLY A 44 -7.07 16.47 -5.27
N GLY A 45 -6.73 17.60 -5.91
CA GLY A 45 -7.37 18.89 -5.65
C GLY A 45 -8.30 19.23 -6.81
N ARG A 46 -9.62 19.21 -6.55
CA ARG A 46 -10.57 19.90 -7.42
C ARG A 46 -10.39 21.41 -7.25
#